data_AF-A0A8G1DQF4-F1
#
_entry.id   AF-A0A8G1DQF4-F1
#
_cell.length_a   1.000
_cell.length_b   1.000
_cell.length_c   1.000
_cell.angle_alpha   90.00
_cell.angle_beta   90.00
_cell.angle_gamma   90.00
#
_symmetry.space_group_name_H-M   'P 1'
#
loop_
_entity.id
_entity.type
_entity.pdbx_description
1 polymer ?
#
loop_
_entity_poly.entity_id
_entity_poly.type
_entity_poly.pdbx_seq_one_letter_code
_entity_poly.pdbx_strand_id
1 'polypeptide(L)'
;NSVGNIERFTWDPTRQEWNRLWFMPKDSCDKHGICGPYAYCDMSTSPACNCIRGFQPLSPQEWASGDVTGRCRRKTQPNCVGDKFLQLKNIKLPDTSTSIVDKRIEFKECREKCKKDCNCTAFANMDIRDGGPSCVIWIG
;
A
#
# COMPACT_ATOMS: atom_id res chain seq x y z
N ASN A 1 26.06 11.42 3.72
CA ASN A 1 24.65 11.83 3.64
C ASN A 1 24.17 12.18 5.05
N SER A 2 23.83 13.45 5.31
CA SER A 2 23.42 13.98 6.62
C SER A 2 21.90 14.13 6.80
N VAL A 3 21.11 13.88 5.75
CA VAL A 3 19.65 14.09 5.71
C VAL A 3 18.84 12.79 5.74
N GLY A 4 19.49 11.63 5.71
CA GLY A 4 18.85 10.32 5.85
C GLY A 4 18.23 9.75 4.57
N ASN A 5 18.54 10.34 3.41
CA ASN A 5 18.06 9.81 2.12
C ASN A 5 18.88 8.60 1.68
N ILE A 6 18.25 7.65 0.99
CA ILE A 6 18.97 6.64 0.21
C ILE A 6 19.21 7.23 -1.17
N GLU A 7 20.44 7.20 -1.66
CA GLU A 7 20.81 7.80 -2.95
C GLU A 7 21.67 6.82 -3.75
N ARG A 8 21.37 6.69 -5.05
CA ARG A 8 22.21 5.95 -5.99
C ARG A 8 22.94 6.94 -6.90
N PHE A 9 24.26 6.89 -6.85
CA PHE A 9 25.12 7.62 -7.76
C PHE A 9 25.72 6.67 -8.80
N THR A 10 26.09 7.22 -9.96
CA THR A 10 26.87 6.53 -10.98
C THR A 10 27.89 7.51 -11.53
N TRP A 11 29.13 7.05 -11.65
CA TRP A 11 30.23 7.87 -12.16
C TRP A 11 30.03 8.15 -13.65
N ASP A 12 30.02 9.42 -14.04
CA ASP A 12 30.03 9.85 -15.43
C ASP A 12 31.48 10.22 -15.82
N PRO A 13 32.19 9.38 -16.60
CA PRO A 13 33.56 9.67 -17.00
C PRO A 13 33.67 10.84 -17.99
N THR A 14 32.58 11.18 -18.70
CA THR A 14 32.55 12.29 -19.67
C THR A 14 32.57 13.63 -18.95
N ARG A 15 31.80 13.72 -17.86
CA ARG A 15 31.68 14.92 -17.03
C ARG A 15 32.65 14.93 -15.83
N GLN A 16 33.32 13.81 -15.59
CA GLN A 16 34.18 13.59 -14.42
C GLN A 16 33.46 13.88 -13.09
N GLU A 17 32.19 13.48 -13.00
CA GLU A 17 31.36 13.73 -11.83
C GLU A 17 30.49 12.52 -11.45
N TRP A 18 30.06 12.48 -10.19
CA TRP A 18 29.07 11.52 -9.72
C TRP A 18 27.66 12.01 -10.06
N ASN A 19 27.01 11.34 -11.00
CA ASN A 19 25.62 11.64 -11.35
C ASN A 19 24.65 10.92 -10.42
N ARG A 20 23.73 11.65 -9.78
CA ARG A 20 22.69 11.08 -8.92
C ARG A 20 21.55 10.54 -9.77
N LEU A 21 21.46 9.21 -9.90
CA LEU A 21 20.43 8.55 -10.70
C LEU A 21 19.06 8.55 -10.03
N TRP A 22 19.00 8.25 -8.74
CA TRP A 22 17.76 8.29 -7.97
C TRP A 22 18.03 8.44 -6.49
N PHE A 23 16.99 8.84 -5.77
CA PHE A 23 16.99 8.91 -4.31
C PHE A 23 15.63 8.49 -3.75
N MET A 24 15.58 8.18 -2.47
CA MET A 24 14.36 7.95 -1.69
C MET A 24 14.49 8.57 -0.30
N PRO A 25 13.38 9.07 0.29
CA PRO A 25 12.03 9.21 -0.29
C PRO A 25 11.98 10.28 -1.41
N LYS A 26 11.14 10.10 -2.43
CA LYS A 26 11.01 11.05 -3.56
C LYS A 26 10.03 12.18 -3.29
N ASP A 27 8.96 11.89 -2.57
CA ASP A 27 7.89 12.83 -2.25
C ASP A 27 7.33 12.58 -0.84
N SER A 28 6.27 13.31 -0.48
CA SER A 28 5.62 13.11 0.82
C SER A 28 4.94 11.75 0.96
N CYS A 29 4.43 11.13 -0.10
CA CYS A 29 3.79 9.82 -0.03
C CYS A 29 4.76 8.67 0.27
N ASP A 30 6.05 8.85 -0.01
CA ASP A 30 7.09 7.88 0.37
C ASP A 30 7.41 7.89 1.87
N LYS A 31 7.01 8.93 2.62
CA LYS A 31 7.23 8.98 4.07
C LYS A 31 6.28 8.02 4.79
N HIS A 32 6.82 7.29 5.75
CA HIS A 32 6.07 6.30 6.50
C HIS A 32 4.92 6.96 7.31
N GLY A 33 3.73 6.36 7.25
CA GLY A 33 2.60 6.74 8.11
C GLY A 33 1.93 8.09 7.77
N ILE A 34 2.16 8.67 6.59
CA ILE A 34 1.52 9.93 6.19
C ILE A 34 0.00 9.81 6.10
N CYS A 35 -0.48 8.69 5.57
CA CYS A 35 -1.91 8.36 5.55
C CYS A 35 -2.22 7.30 6.58
N GLY A 36 -3.36 7.45 7.25
CA GLY A 36 -3.84 6.48 8.24
C GLY A 36 -4.27 5.13 7.63
N PRO A 37 -4.61 4.14 8.47
CA PRO A 37 -5.08 2.84 8.04
C PRO A 37 -6.28 2.93 7.08
N TYR A 38 -6.30 2.03 6.10
CA TYR A 38 -7.31 1.95 5.05
C TYR A 38 -7.42 3.19 4.13
N ALA A 39 -6.41 4.07 4.16
CA ALA A 39 -6.19 5.14 3.20
C ALA A 39 -4.95 4.85 2.33
N TYR A 40 -4.89 5.47 1.17
CA TYR A 40 -3.71 5.48 0.29
C TYR A 40 -3.30 6.92 0.00
N CYS A 41 -2.01 7.12 -0.28
CA CYS A 41 -1.45 8.42 -0.64
C CYS A 41 -1.36 8.57 -2.15
N ASP A 42 -1.81 9.70 -2.67
CA ASP A 42 -1.76 10.08 -4.07
C ASP A 42 -1.40 11.57 -4.18
N MET A 43 -0.20 11.86 -4.71
CA MET A 43 0.28 13.23 -4.88
C MET A 43 -0.53 14.03 -5.91
N SER A 44 -1.38 13.38 -6.72
CA SER A 44 -2.23 14.04 -7.70
C SER A 44 -3.55 14.54 -7.12
N THR A 45 -3.87 14.24 -5.86
CA THR A 45 -5.11 14.66 -5.19
C THR A 45 -4.85 15.68 -4.08
N SER A 46 -5.88 16.47 -3.75
CA SER A 46 -5.87 17.39 -2.60
C SER A 46 -7.15 17.17 -1.78
N PRO A 47 -7.07 16.62 -0.56
CA PRO A 47 -5.84 16.17 0.14
C PRO A 47 -5.15 14.97 -0.53
N ALA A 48 -3.87 14.74 -0.21
CA ALA A 48 -3.08 13.63 -0.78
C ALA A 48 -3.53 12.26 -0.27
N CYS A 49 -4.08 12.17 0.95
CA CYS A 49 -4.60 10.92 1.47
C CYS A 49 -6.06 10.72 1.05
N ASN A 50 -6.37 9.49 0.64
CA ASN A 50 -7.67 9.09 0.12
C ASN A 50 -8.12 7.81 0.81
N CYS A 51 -9.35 7.77 1.33
CA CYS A 51 -9.92 6.50 1.78
C CYS A 51 -10.11 5.54 0.61
N ILE A 52 -9.79 4.26 0.82
CA ILE A 52 -10.09 3.21 -0.15
C ILE A 52 -11.60 3.21 -0.44
N ARG A 53 -11.99 3.01 -1.70
CA ARG A 53 -13.42 2.95 -2.06
C ARG A 53 -14.14 1.86 -1.25
N GLY A 54 -15.23 2.24 -0.59
CA GLY A 54 -15.93 1.39 0.38
C GLY A 54 -15.60 1.73 1.84
N PHE A 55 -14.63 2.62 2.06
CA PHE A 55 -14.29 3.19 3.35
C PHE A 55 -14.67 4.68 3.40
N GLN A 56 -14.77 5.21 4.61
CA GLN A 56 -15.03 6.62 4.90
C GLN A 56 -14.14 7.11 6.03
N PRO A 57 -13.85 8.42 6.11
CA PRO A 57 -13.11 8.99 7.22
C PRO A 57 -13.80 8.70 8.55
N LEU A 58 -13.01 8.45 9.59
CA LEU A 58 -13.52 8.35 10.97
C LEU A 58 -14.00 9.72 11.47
N SER A 59 -13.27 10.79 11.15
CA SER A 59 -13.63 12.18 11.42
C SER A 59 -13.71 12.97 10.11
N PRO A 60 -14.91 13.17 9.54
CA PRO A 60 -15.07 13.93 8.30
C PRO A 60 -14.62 15.39 8.42
N GLN A 61 -14.73 16.00 9.61
CA GLN A 61 -14.32 17.39 9.84
C GLN A 61 -12.80 17.54 9.79
N GLU A 62 -12.04 16.68 10.47
CA GLU A 62 -10.57 16.66 10.43
C GLU A 62 -10.06 16.41 9.01
N TRP A 63 -10.69 15.47 8.30
CA TRP A 63 -10.36 15.17 6.91
C TRP A 63 -10.60 16.38 6.00
N ALA A 64 -11.70 17.11 6.21
CA ALA A 64 -12.02 18.32 5.45
C ALA A 64 -11.08 19.49 5.77
N SER A 65 -10.52 19.55 6.98
CA SER A 65 -9.51 20.56 7.36
C SER A 65 -8.10 20.23 6.86
N GLY A 66 -7.91 19.11 6.16
CA GLY A 66 -6.60 18.68 5.65
C GLY A 66 -5.76 17.90 6.66
N ASP A 67 -6.34 17.48 7.79
CA ASP A 67 -5.69 16.50 8.66
C ASP A 67 -5.83 15.11 8.04
N VAL A 68 -4.76 14.72 7.36
CA VAL A 68 -4.67 13.49 6.57
C VAL A 68 -4.14 12.29 7.37
N THR A 69 -3.80 12.49 8.65
CA THR A 69 -3.49 11.40 9.58
C THR A 69 -4.73 10.58 9.94
N GLY A 70 -5.91 11.11 9.56
CA GLY A 70 -7.21 10.49 9.75
C GLY A 70 -7.22 9.02 9.32
N ARG A 71 -7.89 8.22 10.14
CA ARG A 71 -8.09 6.80 9.88
C ARG A 71 -9.37 6.62 9.05
N CYS A 72 -9.37 5.68 8.11
CA CYS A 72 -10.58 5.31 7.39
C CYS A 72 -11.21 4.06 8.02
N ARG A 73 -12.55 3.97 8.00
CA ARG A 73 -13.30 2.79 8.43
C ARG A 73 -14.21 2.29 7.31
N ARG A 74 -14.53 0.99 7.31
CA ARG A 74 -15.49 0.42 6.34
C ARG A 74 -16.85 1.12 6.48
N LYS A 75 -17.50 1.43 5.36
CA LYS A 75 -18.86 1.98 5.33
C LYS A 75 -19.92 0.94 5.75
N THR A 76 -19.62 -0.34 5.53
CA THR A 76 -20.51 -1.46 5.83
C THR A 76 -19.76 -2.49 6.66
N GLN A 77 -20.43 -3.07 7.66
CA GLN A 77 -19.84 -4.13 8.46
C GLN A 77 -19.56 -5.38 7.60
N PRO A 78 -18.42 -6.07 7.82
CA PRO A 78 -18.11 -7.31 7.12
C PRO A 78 -19.10 -8.42 7.51
N ASN A 79 -19.47 -9.23 6.53
CA ASN A 79 -20.29 -10.43 6.72
C ASN A 79 -19.45 -11.71 6.56
N CYS A 80 -18.13 -11.59 6.31
CA CYS A 80 -17.17 -12.66 6.04
C CYS A 80 -17.55 -13.54 4.83
N VAL A 81 -18.61 -14.36 4.94
CA VAL A 81 -19.11 -15.27 3.90
C VAL A 81 -19.49 -14.52 2.61
N GLY A 82 -20.15 -13.36 2.76
CA GLY A 82 -20.63 -12.52 1.66
C GLY A 82 -19.67 -11.44 1.20
N ASP A 83 -18.47 -11.33 1.82
CA ASP A 83 -17.55 -10.24 1.56
C ASP A 83 -17.00 -10.31 0.12
N LYS A 84 -16.74 -9.13 -0.42
CA LYS A 84 -16.21 -8.93 -1.77
C LYS A 84 -14.94 -8.12 -1.70
N PHE A 85 -14.05 -8.38 -2.65
CA PHE A 85 -12.79 -7.66 -2.76
C PHE A 85 -12.87 -6.58 -3.83
N LEU A 86 -12.28 -5.43 -3.53
CA LEU A 86 -12.02 -4.38 -4.48
C LEU A 86 -10.60 -4.54 -5.01
N GLN A 87 -10.45 -4.62 -6.33
CA GLN A 87 -9.11 -4.58 -6.95
C GLN A 87 -8.59 -3.15 -6.95
N LEU A 88 -7.45 -2.93 -6.29
CA LEU A 88 -6.67 -1.71 -6.38
C LEU A 88 -5.55 -1.88 -7.42
N LYS A 89 -5.20 -0.81 -8.12
CA LYS A 89 -4.18 -0.81 -9.18
C LYS A 89 -3.12 0.22 -8.87
N ASN A 90 -1.88 -0.04 -9.28
CA ASN A 90 -0.73 0.88 -9.11
C ASN A 90 -0.49 1.28 -7.64
N ILE A 91 -0.73 0.36 -6.71
CA ILE A 91 -0.55 0.56 -5.27
C ILE A 91 0.76 -0.07 -4.83
N LYS A 92 1.52 0.67 -4.01
CA LYS A 92 2.59 0.08 -3.18
C LYS A 92 1.93 -0.80 -2.12
N LEU A 93 2.32 -2.07 -2.04
CA LEU A 93 1.76 -3.00 -1.05
C LEU A 93 1.87 -2.42 0.37
N PRO A 94 0.84 -2.62 1.21
CA PRO A 94 0.85 -2.10 2.57
C PRO A 94 1.91 -2.80 3.42
N ASP A 95 2.14 -2.25 4.61
CA ASP A 95 3.07 -2.82 5.58
C ASP A 95 2.78 -4.32 5.82
N THR A 96 3.84 -5.14 5.82
CA THR A 96 3.74 -6.60 5.84
C THR A 96 3.90 -7.20 7.24
N SER A 97 3.92 -6.38 8.31
CA SER A 97 4.06 -6.85 9.69
C SER A 97 2.96 -7.83 10.12
N THR A 98 1.73 -7.65 9.63
CA THR A 98 0.59 -8.54 9.87
C THR A 98 0.16 -9.28 8.59
N SER A 99 1.12 -9.95 7.93
CA SER A 99 0.87 -10.70 6.70
C SER A 99 1.32 -12.16 6.75
N ILE A 100 0.63 -13.01 6.00
CA ILE A 100 0.92 -14.43 5.80
C ILE A 100 1.31 -14.62 4.33
N VAL A 101 2.43 -15.30 4.08
CA VAL A 101 2.94 -15.55 2.72
C VAL A 101 2.84 -17.05 2.40
N ASP A 102 2.34 -17.36 1.21
CA ASP A 102 2.25 -18.71 0.68
C ASP A 102 2.73 -18.73 -0.78
N LYS A 103 3.91 -19.32 -1.00
CA LYS A 103 4.57 -19.37 -2.33
C LYS A 103 4.15 -20.57 -3.17
N ARG A 104 3.14 -21.32 -2.73
CA ARG A 104 2.71 -22.57 -3.38
C ARG A 104 1.36 -22.43 -4.05
N ILE A 105 0.64 -21.35 -3.77
CA ILE A 105 -0.73 -21.14 -4.23
C ILE A 105 -0.83 -19.99 -5.22
N GLU A 106 -1.70 -20.15 -6.21
CA GLU A 106 -1.95 -19.14 -7.23
C GLU A 106 -2.92 -18.06 -6.74
N PHE A 107 -3.04 -16.97 -7.49
CA PHE A 107 -3.88 -15.83 -7.16
C PHE A 107 -5.35 -16.20 -6.86
N LYS A 108 -5.92 -17.16 -7.60
CA LYS A 108 -7.31 -17.61 -7.38
C LYS A 108 -7.47 -18.34 -6.05
N GLU A 109 -6.52 -19.19 -5.70
CA GLU A 109 -6.53 -19.90 -4.42
C GLU A 109 -6.23 -18.96 -3.26
N CYS A 110 -5.33 -17.98 -3.46
CA CYS A 110 -5.07 -16.89 -2.51
C CYS A 110 -6.35 -16.14 -2.14
N ARG A 111 -7.18 -15.81 -3.15
CA ARG A 111 -8.50 -15.19 -2.96
C ARG A 111 -9.45 -16.06 -2.13
N GLU A 112 -9.53 -17.35 -2.44
CA GLU A 112 -10.42 -18.28 -1.71
C GLU A 112 -9.96 -18.51 -0.27
N LYS A 113 -8.65 -18.58 -0.05
CA LYS A 113 -8.05 -18.68 1.28
C LYS A 113 -8.38 -17.45 2.14
N CYS A 114 -8.18 -16.26 1.57
CA CYS A 114 -8.56 -15.01 2.23
C CYS A 114 -10.07 -14.94 2.51
N LYS A 115 -10.93 -15.34 1.56
CA LYS A 115 -12.39 -15.32 1.74
C LYS A 115 -12.87 -16.23 2.89
N LYS A 116 -12.16 -17.33 3.16
CA LYS A 116 -12.48 -18.27 4.25
C LYS A 116 -11.99 -17.80 5.62
N ASP A 117 -11.04 -16.87 5.66
CA ASP A 117 -10.51 -16.30 6.89
C ASP A 117 -11.19 -14.96 7.18
N CYS A 118 -12.04 -14.92 8.20
CA CYS A 118 -12.79 -13.71 8.56
C CYS A 118 -11.90 -12.56 9.06
N ASN A 119 -10.62 -12.83 9.40
CA ASN A 119 -9.66 -11.79 9.74
C ASN A 119 -8.88 -11.29 8.52
N CYS A 120 -9.07 -11.88 7.33
CA CYS A 120 -8.42 -11.41 6.13
C CYS A 120 -8.98 -10.06 5.67
N THR A 121 -8.10 -9.09 5.44
CA THR A 121 -8.48 -7.75 4.96
C THR A 121 -8.05 -7.47 3.52
N ALA A 122 -6.99 -8.11 3.05
CA ALA A 122 -6.48 -7.95 1.68
C ALA A 122 -5.61 -9.14 1.26
N PHE A 123 -5.42 -9.31 -0.05
CA PHE A 123 -4.47 -10.26 -0.61
C PHE A 123 -3.86 -9.73 -1.91
N ALA A 124 -2.67 -10.22 -2.28
CA ALA A 124 -1.98 -9.89 -3.52
C ALA A 124 -1.03 -11.01 -3.96
N ASN A 125 -0.53 -10.94 -5.18
CA ASN A 125 0.67 -11.69 -5.58
C ASN A 125 1.90 -11.06 -4.93
N MET A 126 2.85 -11.88 -4.48
CA MET A 126 4.13 -11.38 -3.96
C MET A 126 5.17 -11.17 -5.06
N ASP A 127 5.08 -11.93 -6.15
CA ASP A 127 5.93 -11.81 -7.33
C ASP A 127 5.06 -11.37 -8.51
N ILE A 128 5.47 -10.29 -9.16
CA ILE A 128 4.80 -9.74 -10.35
C ILE A 128 5.36 -10.31 -11.65
N ARG A 129 6.46 -11.07 -11.58
CA ARG A 129 6.99 -11.82 -12.71
C ARG A 129 6.09 -13.03 -12.95
N ASP A 130 6.00 -13.50 -14.19
CA ASP A 130 5.33 -14.78 -14.56
C ASP A 130 6.12 -16.01 -14.05
N GLY A 131 6.58 -15.97 -12.79
CA GLY A 131 7.52 -16.90 -12.19
C GLY A 131 6.88 -18.00 -11.33
N GLY A 132 5.55 -18.08 -11.31
CA GLY A 132 4.82 -19.15 -10.63
C GLY A 132 3.96 -18.70 -9.43
N PRO A 133 3.46 -19.67 -8.64
CA PRO A 133 2.53 -19.42 -7.55
C PRO A 133 3.11 -18.50 -6.48
N SER A 134 2.34 -17.49 -6.08
CA SER A 134 2.81 -16.51 -5.10
C SER A 134 1.62 -15.77 -4.49
N CYS A 135 1.49 -15.80 -3.16
CA CYS A 135 0.37 -15.21 -2.43
C CYS A 135 0.86 -14.53 -1.15
N VAL A 136 0.33 -13.35 -0.88
CA VAL A 136 0.43 -12.65 0.40
C VAL A 136 -0.98 -12.24 0.84
N ILE A 137 -1.29 -12.47 2.12
CA ILE A 137 -2.58 -12.20 2.76
C ILE A 137 -2.32 -11.30 3.97
N TRP A 138 -3.10 -10.22 4.12
CA TRP A 138 -3.06 -9.34 5.29
C TRP A 138 -4.18 -9.65 6.26
N ILE A 139 -3.86 -9.58 7.55
CA ILE A 139 -4.77 -9.80 8.68
C ILE A 139 -4.95 -8.48 9.43
N GLY A 140 -6.20 -8.13 9.79
CA GLY A 140 -6.50 -6.92 10.57
C GLY A 140 -7.96 -6.55 10.74
#